data_AF-A0A1E8F9E2-F1
#
_entry.id   AF-A0A1E8F9E2-F1
#
_cell.length_a   1.000
_cell.length_b   1.000
_cell.length_c   1.000
_cell.angle_alpha   90.00
_cell.angle_beta   90.00
_cell.angle_gamma   90.00
#
_symmetry.space_group_name_H-M   'P 1'
#
loop_
_entity.id
_entity.type
_entity.pdbx_description
1 polymer ?
#
loop_
_entity_poly.entity_id
_entity_poly.type
_entity_poly.pdbx_seq_one_letter_code
_entity_poly.pdbx_strand_id
1 'polypeptide(L)'
;MKKLISLTISSGLILNLTACGTILHPERKGQTDGRLDTSVVLLDALGLLFFFVPGVVAFAVDFSNGTIYLPGGFTSQLSEEELQSVIKEGKVDEQKLKAMVSQKTALQIPESQLYSQPLADSSQVALMMKPYNKPLLAMQ
;
A
#
# COMPACT_ATOMS: atom_id res chain seq x y z
N MET A 1 -40.24 -20.20 -4.32
CA MET A 1 -39.79 -18.79 -4.42
C MET A 1 -39.07 -18.30 -3.15
N LYS A 2 -39.67 -18.35 -1.95
CA LYS A 2 -39.03 -17.90 -0.69
C LYS A 2 -37.68 -18.59 -0.36
N LYS A 3 -37.58 -19.91 -0.59
CA LYS A 3 -36.34 -20.67 -0.39
C LYS A 3 -35.24 -20.32 -1.40
N LEU A 4 -35.62 -19.95 -2.62
CA LEU A 4 -34.67 -19.57 -3.67
C LEU A 4 -34.11 -18.17 -3.39
N ILE A 5 -34.98 -17.23 -2.98
CA ILE A 5 -34.60 -15.88 -2.54
C ILE A 5 -33.71 -15.93 -1.29
N SER A 6 -34.07 -16.76 -0.31
CA SER A 6 -33.25 -16.97 0.88
C SER A 6 -31.89 -17.57 0.53
N LEU A 7 -31.81 -18.49 -0.44
CA LEU A 7 -30.56 -19.09 -0.89
C LEU A 7 -29.68 -18.10 -1.68
N THR A 8 -30.24 -17.27 -2.57
CA THR A 8 -29.47 -16.23 -3.27
C THR A 8 -29.01 -15.11 -2.33
N ILE A 9 -29.84 -14.72 -1.36
CA ILE A 9 -29.44 -13.76 -0.32
C ILE A 9 -28.34 -14.35 0.56
N SER A 10 -28.47 -15.62 0.98
CA SER A 10 -27.45 -16.27 1.83
C SER A 10 -26.14 -16.49 1.08
N SER A 11 -26.20 -16.91 -0.19
CA SER A 11 -25.03 -17.07 -1.05
C SER A 11 -24.36 -15.72 -1.34
N GLY A 12 -25.16 -14.69 -1.64
CA GLY A 12 -24.66 -13.31 -1.77
C GLY A 12 -24.04 -12.80 -0.48
N LEU A 13 -24.61 -13.11 0.69
CA LEU A 13 -24.10 -12.73 2.00
C LEU A 13 -22.73 -13.37 2.28
N ILE A 14 -22.58 -14.67 1.96
CA ILE A 14 -21.32 -15.42 2.12
C ILE A 14 -20.22 -14.87 1.19
N LEU A 15 -20.59 -14.43 -0.02
CA LEU A 15 -19.67 -13.80 -0.98
C LEU A 15 -19.31 -12.34 -0.62
N ASN A 16 -20.16 -11.62 0.13
CA ASN A 16 -19.87 -10.27 0.63
C ASN A 16 -19.13 -10.26 1.98
N LEU A 17 -19.01 -11.41 2.66
CA LEU A 17 -18.37 -11.53 3.98
C LEU A 17 -16.84 -11.66 3.92
N THR A 18 -16.24 -11.76 2.73
CA THR A 18 -14.79 -11.91 2.59
C THR A 18 -14.18 -10.63 2.04
N ALA A 19 -14.08 -9.62 2.90
CA ALA A 19 -13.04 -8.60 2.92
C ALA A 19 -12.66 -8.06 1.52
N CYS A 20 -13.40 -7.07 1.07
CA CYS A 20 -13.22 -6.53 -0.27
C CYS A 20 -11.82 -5.99 -0.48
N GLY A 21 -11.18 -5.38 0.53
CA GLY A 21 -9.78 -4.99 0.47
C GLY A 21 -8.85 -6.20 0.31
N THR A 22 -9.13 -7.31 0.99
CA THR A 22 -8.36 -8.57 0.92
C THR A 22 -8.44 -9.24 -0.45
N ILE A 23 -9.56 -9.09 -1.16
CA ILE A 23 -9.76 -9.62 -2.52
C ILE A 23 -9.21 -8.66 -3.58
N LEU A 24 -9.49 -7.37 -3.45
CA LEU A 24 -9.08 -6.36 -4.43
C LEU A 24 -7.58 -6.07 -4.35
N HIS A 25 -7.02 -6.16 -3.13
CA HIS A 25 -5.64 -5.78 -2.85
C HIS A 25 -4.93 -6.81 -1.95
N PRO A 26 -4.82 -8.08 -2.39
CA PRO A 26 -4.17 -9.14 -1.60
C PRO A 26 -2.69 -8.83 -1.31
N GLU A 27 -2.05 -8.01 -2.13
CA GLU A 27 -0.67 -7.54 -1.96
C GLU A 27 -0.47 -6.68 -0.71
N ARG A 28 -1.54 -6.13 -0.14
CA ARG A 28 -1.50 -5.26 1.06
C ARG A 28 -1.60 -6.03 2.37
N LYS A 29 -1.70 -7.36 2.32
CA LYS A 29 -1.81 -8.20 3.52
C LYS A 29 -0.60 -8.07 4.44
N GLY A 30 -0.86 -7.96 5.74
CA GLY A 30 0.15 -7.82 6.77
C GLY A 30 0.68 -6.39 6.93
N GLN A 31 -0.01 -5.39 6.38
CA GLN A 31 0.18 -4.00 6.79
C GLN A 31 -0.40 -3.80 8.20
N THR A 32 0.33 -3.12 9.05
CA THR A 32 -0.07 -2.90 10.45
C THR A 32 -0.55 -1.48 10.71
N ASP A 33 -0.21 -0.54 9.83
CA ASP A 33 -0.54 0.87 9.94
C ASP A 33 -0.41 1.56 8.57
N GLY A 34 -1.09 2.68 8.36
CA GLY A 34 -1.05 3.45 7.13
C GLY A 34 -2.24 4.40 6.92
N ARG A 35 -2.21 5.13 5.81
CA ARG A 35 -3.38 5.93 5.38
C ARG A 35 -4.50 4.98 4.95
N LEU A 36 -5.73 5.24 5.35
CA LEU A 36 -6.85 4.42 4.91
C LEU A 36 -7.12 4.59 3.42
N ASP A 37 -7.39 3.47 2.74
CA ASP A 37 -7.86 3.45 1.37
C ASP A 37 -9.34 3.83 1.33
N THR A 38 -9.62 5.04 0.86
CA THR A 38 -10.99 5.58 0.76
C THR A 38 -11.94 4.65 0.02
N SER A 39 -11.47 3.91 -0.99
CA SER A 39 -12.32 3.00 -1.76
C SER A 39 -12.77 1.79 -0.94
N VAL A 40 -11.85 1.17 -0.20
CA VAL A 40 -12.15 0.04 0.69
C VAL A 40 -13.00 0.50 1.87
N VAL A 41 -12.64 1.62 2.50
CA VAL A 41 -13.44 2.20 3.60
C VAL A 41 -14.87 2.50 3.16
N LEU A 42 -15.05 3.05 1.95
CA LEU A 42 -16.37 3.37 1.44
C LEU A 42 -17.19 2.09 1.21
N LEU A 43 -16.57 1.05 0.67
CA LEU A 43 -17.23 -0.23 0.41
C LEU A 43 -17.66 -0.93 1.71
N ASP A 44 -16.77 -0.97 2.71
CA ASP A 44 -17.07 -1.50 4.04
C ASP A 44 -18.15 -0.67 4.75
N ALA A 45 -18.11 0.66 4.61
CA ALA A 45 -19.12 1.56 5.17
C ALA A 45 -20.49 1.39 4.53
N LEU A 46 -20.56 1.17 3.21
CA LEU A 46 -21.81 0.81 2.54
C LEU A 46 -22.33 -0.53 3.03
N GLY A 47 -21.44 -1.52 3.20
CA GLY A 47 -21.78 -2.81 3.82
C GLY A 47 -22.37 -2.63 5.21
N LEU A 48 -21.75 -1.79 6.05
CA LEU A 48 -22.19 -1.47 7.40
C LEU A 48 -23.55 -0.75 7.41
N LEU A 49 -23.80 0.14 6.45
CA LEU A 49 -25.02 0.93 6.34
C LEU A 49 -26.25 0.06 5.99
N PHE A 50 -26.11 -0.84 5.02
CA PHE A 50 -27.23 -1.68 4.56
C PHE A 50 -27.35 -3.00 5.31
N PHE A 51 -26.25 -3.53 5.85
CA PHE A 51 -26.18 -4.81 6.56
C PHE A 51 -25.16 -4.75 7.71
N PHE A 52 -25.63 -4.35 8.89
CA PHE A 52 -24.76 -4.09 10.05
C PHE A 52 -23.77 -5.22 10.36
N VAL A 53 -24.26 -6.45 10.56
CA VAL A 53 -23.39 -7.59 10.95
C VAL A 53 -22.33 -7.89 9.88
N PRO A 54 -22.68 -8.06 8.58
CA PRO A 54 -21.68 -8.21 7.52
C PRO A 54 -20.69 -7.05 7.40
N GLY A 55 -21.14 -5.80 7.53
CA GLY A 55 -20.26 -4.64 7.42
C GLY A 55 -19.23 -4.53 8.53
N VAL A 56 -19.61 -4.86 9.78
CA VAL A 56 -18.64 -4.94 10.89
C VAL A 56 -17.60 -6.02 10.64
N VAL A 57 -18.02 -7.18 10.11
CA VAL A 57 -17.08 -8.28 9.77
C VAL A 57 -16.13 -7.86 8.66
N ALA A 58 -16.61 -7.19 7.61
CA ALA A 58 -15.76 -6.69 6.51
C ALA A 58 -14.66 -5.75 7.04
N PHE A 59 -15.04 -4.73 7.82
CA PHE A 59 -14.08 -3.85 8.49
C PHE A 59 -13.09 -4.63 9.35
N ALA A 60 -13.57 -5.56 10.19
CA ALA A 60 -12.70 -6.33 11.08
C ALA A 60 -11.66 -7.14 10.31
N VAL A 61 -12.05 -7.77 9.19
CA VAL A 61 -11.13 -8.57 8.37
C VAL A 61 -10.16 -7.66 7.59
N ASP A 62 -10.62 -6.57 6.99
CA ASP A 62 -9.75 -5.66 6.24
C ASP A 62 -8.79 -4.86 7.15
N PHE A 63 -9.18 -4.56 8.40
CA PHE A 63 -8.25 -4.06 9.43
C PHE A 63 -7.26 -5.14 9.89
N SER A 64 -7.73 -6.35 10.19
CA SER A 64 -6.87 -7.43 10.70
C SER A 64 -5.84 -7.90 9.65
N ASN A 65 -6.25 -7.92 8.38
CA ASN A 65 -5.36 -8.23 7.27
C ASN A 65 -4.50 -7.03 6.86
N GLY A 66 -4.84 -5.81 7.28
CA GLY A 66 -4.15 -4.58 6.89
C GLY A 66 -4.49 -4.07 5.49
N THR A 67 -5.47 -4.70 4.83
CA THR A 67 -5.85 -4.40 3.45
C THR A 67 -6.73 -3.17 3.32
N ILE A 68 -7.18 -2.60 4.45
CA ILE A 68 -7.81 -1.28 4.52
C ILE A 68 -6.81 -0.12 4.39
N TYR A 69 -5.52 -0.38 4.62
CA TYR A 69 -4.47 0.63 4.50
C TYR A 69 -3.93 0.69 3.06
N LEU A 70 -3.66 1.90 2.60
CA LEU A 70 -2.85 2.15 1.42
C LEU A 70 -1.42 1.70 1.67
N PRO A 71 -0.72 1.13 0.67
CA PRO A 71 0.68 0.78 0.80
C PRO A 71 1.50 1.99 1.21
N GLY A 72 2.25 1.84 2.30
CA GLY A 72 3.19 2.85 2.78
C GLY A 72 4.39 2.96 1.85
N GLY A 73 4.90 4.19 1.70
CA GLY A 73 6.07 4.48 0.86
C GLY A 73 5.71 4.95 -0.54
N PHE A 74 6.59 5.78 -1.11
CA PHE A 74 6.50 6.22 -2.49
C PHE A 74 7.70 5.64 -3.23
N THR A 75 7.46 4.91 -4.31
CA THR A 75 8.52 4.48 -5.22
C THR A 75 8.38 5.30 -6.50
N SER A 76 9.49 5.89 -6.94
CA SER A 76 9.58 6.59 -8.21
C SER A 76 10.88 6.20 -8.88
N GLN A 77 10.78 5.81 -10.15
CA GLN A 77 11.93 5.53 -10.99
C GLN A 77 12.35 6.83 -11.66
N LEU A 78 13.64 7.13 -11.62
CA LEU A 78 14.22 8.24 -12.37
C LEU A 78 14.56 7.75 -13.77
N SER A 79 14.36 8.60 -14.78
CA SER A 79 14.92 8.31 -16.10
C SER A 79 16.46 8.37 -16.07
N GLU A 80 17.12 7.81 -17.08
CA GLU A 80 18.59 7.86 -17.18
C GLU A 80 19.11 9.30 -17.16
N GLU A 81 18.41 10.22 -17.84
CA GLU A 81 18.71 11.65 -17.92
C GLU A 81 18.58 12.34 -16.55
N GLU A 82 17.52 11.99 -15.81
CA GLU A 82 17.27 12.49 -14.46
C GLU A 82 18.34 11.99 -13.48
N LEU A 83 18.72 10.72 -13.58
CA LEU A 83 19.75 10.11 -12.76
C LEU A 83 21.11 10.79 -12.98
N GLN A 84 21.49 11.04 -14.23
CA GLN A 84 22.71 11.79 -14.58
C GLN A 84 22.68 13.23 -14.08
N SER A 85 21.50 13.85 -14.00
CA SER A 85 21.35 15.22 -13.51
C SER A 85 21.55 15.35 -11.99
N VAL A 86 21.31 14.24 -11.26
CA VAL A 86 21.39 14.13 -9.80
C VAL A 86 22.71 13.52 -9.35
N ILE A 87 23.40 12.73 -10.17
CA ILE A 87 24.72 12.16 -9.85
C ILE A 87 25.82 12.97 -10.53
N LYS A 88 26.67 13.63 -9.75
CA LYS A 88 27.91 14.27 -10.23
C LYS A 88 29.12 13.53 -9.68
N GLU A 89 29.97 13.01 -10.58
CA GLU A 89 31.24 12.35 -10.22
C GLU A 89 31.07 11.19 -9.20
N GLY A 90 29.97 10.43 -9.31
CA GLY A 90 29.66 9.33 -8.40
C GLY A 90 29.13 9.77 -7.03
N LYS A 91 28.91 11.08 -6.81
CA LYS A 91 28.27 11.64 -5.62
C LYS A 91 26.88 12.15 -5.95
N VAL A 92 25.95 11.93 -5.02
CA VAL A 92 24.56 12.39 -5.15
C VAL A 92 24.49 13.89 -4.81
N ASP A 93 23.95 14.69 -5.73
CA ASP A 93 23.62 16.10 -5.52
C ASP A 93 22.33 16.18 -4.69
N GLU A 94 22.50 16.33 -3.38
CA GLU A 94 21.38 16.32 -2.42
C GLU A 94 20.33 17.39 -2.72
N GLN A 95 20.73 18.58 -3.16
CA GLN A 95 19.81 19.67 -3.41
C GLN A 95 18.90 19.37 -4.60
N LYS A 96 19.48 18.86 -5.69
CA LYS A 96 18.70 18.42 -6.85
C LYS A 96 17.85 17.19 -6.56
N LEU A 97 18.36 16.23 -5.79
CA LEU A 97 17.59 15.07 -5.39
C LEU A 97 16.36 15.48 -4.57
N LYS A 98 16.52 16.36 -3.57
CA LYS A 98 15.40 16.89 -2.77
C LYS A 98 14.37 17.61 -3.62
N ALA A 99 14.81 18.43 -4.58
CA ALA A 99 13.92 19.14 -5.51
C ALA A 99 13.12 18.17 -6.40
N MET A 100 13.79 17.16 -6.96
CA MET A 100 13.16 16.12 -7.77
C MET A 100 12.15 15.28 -7.00
N VAL A 101 12.50 14.84 -5.79
CA VAL A 101 11.59 14.06 -4.94
C VAL A 101 10.37 14.88 -4.55
N SER A 102 10.55 16.17 -4.23
CA SER A 102 9.44 17.08 -3.89
C SER A 102 8.57 17.43 -5.11
N GLN A 103 9.14 17.42 -6.32
CA GLN A 103 8.39 17.67 -7.56
C GLN A 103 7.56 16.45 -7.97
N LYS A 104 8.14 15.24 -7.85
CA LYS A 104 7.49 13.99 -8.28
C LYS A 104 6.62 13.35 -7.20
N THR A 105 6.83 13.73 -5.95
CA THR A 105 6.14 13.14 -4.80
C THR A 105 5.51 14.23 -3.96
N ALA A 106 4.35 13.98 -3.36
CA ALA A 106 3.75 14.87 -2.37
C ALA A 106 4.46 14.86 -1.00
N LEU A 107 5.69 14.34 -0.93
CA LEU A 107 6.47 14.24 0.31
C LEU A 107 7.16 15.58 0.60
N GLN A 108 6.96 16.10 1.81
CA GLN A 108 7.76 17.20 2.33
C GLN A 108 9.06 16.62 2.87
N ILE A 109 10.15 16.78 2.12
CA ILE A 109 11.46 16.31 2.55
C ILE A 109 11.99 17.27 3.63
N PRO A 110 12.31 16.78 4.84
CA PRO A 110 12.90 17.63 5.87
C PRO A 110 14.26 18.18 5.41
N GLU A 111 14.60 19.38 5.88
CA GLU A 111 15.84 20.06 5.49
C GLU A 111 17.11 19.36 6.03
N SER A 112 16.96 18.34 6.88
CA SER A 112 18.04 17.53 7.44
C SER A 112 19.01 16.97 6.39
N GLN A 113 20.28 16.78 6.78
CA GLN A 113 21.30 16.15 5.93
C GLN A 113 20.84 14.76 5.47
N LEU A 114 21.06 14.46 4.19
CA LEU A 114 20.80 13.11 3.68
C LEU A 114 21.95 12.19 4.08
N TYR A 115 21.62 10.96 4.47
CA TYR A 115 22.62 9.93 4.71
C TYR A 115 22.66 9.00 3.49
N SER A 116 23.82 8.94 2.84
CA SER A 116 24.09 7.92 1.82
C SER A 116 24.79 6.73 2.45
N GLN A 117 24.24 5.51 2.30
CA GLN A 117 24.93 4.28 2.67
C GLN A 117 25.32 3.52 1.41
N PRO A 118 26.60 3.11 1.26
CA PRO A 118 27.00 2.23 0.19
C PRO A 118 26.35 0.85 0.42
N LEU A 119 25.72 0.32 -0.62
CA LEU A 119 25.15 -1.02 -0.63
C LEU A 119 26.23 -1.98 -1.12
N ALA A 120 26.65 -2.93 -0.28
CA ALA A 120 27.66 -3.90 -0.69
C ALA A 120 27.06 -4.99 -1.61
N ASP A 121 25.75 -5.22 -1.52
CA ASP A 121 25.03 -6.19 -2.35
C ASP A 121 23.56 -5.79 -2.55
N SER A 122 23.01 -6.21 -3.69
CA SER A 122 21.59 -6.09 -4.08
C SER A 122 20.62 -6.66 -3.05
N SER A 123 21.01 -7.69 -2.29
CA SER A 123 20.21 -8.25 -1.20
C SER A 123 19.95 -7.24 -0.08
N GLN A 124 20.85 -6.28 0.15
CA GLN A 124 20.67 -5.24 1.17
C GLN A 124 19.58 -4.24 0.77
N VAL A 125 19.42 -3.98 -0.52
CA VAL A 125 18.30 -3.17 -1.04
C VAL A 125 16.99 -3.85 -0.75
N ALA A 126 16.90 -5.17 -1.00
CA ALA A 126 15.71 -5.95 -0.68
C ALA A 126 15.40 -5.94 0.82
N LEU A 127 16.43 -6.01 1.68
CA LEU A 127 16.27 -5.90 3.14
C LEU A 127 15.81 -4.51 3.59
N MET A 128 16.35 -3.43 3.01
CA MET A 128 15.92 -2.06 3.31
C MET A 128 14.53 -1.75 2.77
N MET A 129 14.13 -2.35 1.65
CA MET A 129 12.79 -2.22 1.07
C MET A 129 11.77 -3.16 1.73
N LYS A 130 12.19 -4.17 2.48
CA LYS A 130 11.33 -5.15 3.17
C LYS A 130 10.19 -4.53 4.01
N PRO A 131 10.39 -3.40 4.72
CA PRO A 131 9.32 -2.71 5.44
C PRO A 131 8.33 -1.97 4.52
N TYR A 132 8.79 -1.57 3.33
CA TYR A 132 8.07 -0.69 2.39
C TYR A 132 7.46 -1.43 1.20
N ASN A 133 7.93 -2.64 0.90
CA ASN A 133 7.51 -3.42 -0.25
C ASN A 133 7.47 -4.92 0.09
N LYS A 134 6.51 -5.32 0.95
CA LYS A 134 6.22 -6.73 1.25
C LYS A 134 5.83 -7.61 0.04
N PRO A 135 5.32 -7.12 -1.10
CA PRO A 135 5.15 -7.96 -2.30
C PRO A 135 6.46 -8.62 -2.78
N LEU A 136 7.63 -7.99 -2.56
CA LEU A 136 8.92 -8.60 -2.90
C LEU A 136 9.26 -9.81 -2.00
N LEU A 137 8.71 -9.89 -0.78
CA LEU A 137 8.87 -11.04 0.10
C LEU A 137 8.09 -12.27 -0.35
N ALA A 138 7.05 -12.10 -1.18
CA ALA A 138 6.27 -13.21 -1.73
C ALA A 138 6.90 -13.82 -2.99
N MET A 139 8.01 -13.25 -3.48
CA MET A 139 8.76 -13.71 -4.66
C MET A 139 10.10 -14.39 -4.31
N GLN A 140 10.42 -14.55 -3.01
CA GLN A 140 11.52 -15.38 -2.48
C GLN A 140 10.96 -16.67 -1.86
#